data_AF-A0A817P5F6-F1
#
_entry.id   AF-A0A817P5F6-F1
#
_cell.length_a   1.000
_cell.length_b   1.000
_cell.length_c   1.000
_cell.angle_alpha   90.00
_cell.angle_beta   90.00
_cell.angle_gamma   90.00
#
_symmetry.space_group_name_H-M   'P 1'
#
loop_
_entity.id
_entity.type
_entity.pdbx_description
1 polymer ?
#
loop_
_entity_poly.entity_id
_entity_poly.type
_entity_poly.pdbx_seq_one_letter_code
_entity_poly.pdbx_strand_id
1 'polypeptide(L)'
;MKKTEQIFIDLPYFNKTTEQLGKKLIKIASSIRPQLQVQPIPRAPPSVSTYFTVKDAIPTQLQSNVVYKINCLECPASYIGKTVRQIERRTHEHGKPLTINNNNQDQSTTTGSQHTSDRPKRTTKPIERYGIDSNSHYQEQPKQQPNVQPNTSKSALGKHTNEQQHQIDWDTIKILDKDTNDYRLKIRESIAIKQHNPTLNRTVNSVPLLIFPEGIPTRKPKHIEGKGKHHNNQQ
;
A
#
# COMPACT_ATOMS: atom_id res chain seq x y z
N MET A 1 -0.73 -3.34 -53.65
CA MET A 1 -1.33 -4.17 -52.57
C MET A 1 -2.32 -3.30 -51.81
N LYS A 2 -3.54 -3.78 -51.53
CA LYS A 2 -4.52 -3.02 -50.75
C LYS A 2 -4.08 -2.99 -49.27
N LYS A 3 -4.14 -1.82 -48.62
CA LYS A 3 -3.89 -1.71 -47.18
C LYS A 3 -5.11 -2.31 -46.46
N THR A 4 -4.88 -3.22 -45.52
CA THR A 4 -5.93 -3.97 -44.83
C THR A 4 -6.10 -3.54 -43.38
N GLU A 5 -5.07 -2.93 -42.80
CA GLU A 5 -5.01 -2.54 -41.39
C GLU A 5 -4.52 -1.10 -41.27
N GLN A 6 -5.11 -0.31 -40.37
CA GLN A 6 -4.72 1.06 -40.08
C GLN A 6 -4.44 1.25 -38.59
N ILE A 7 -3.31 1.87 -38.26
CA ILE A 7 -2.90 2.19 -36.90
C ILE A 7 -2.62 3.68 -36.79
N PHE A 8 -3.19 4.30 -35.76
CA PHE A 8 -2.91 5.68 -35.39
C PHE A 8 -1.80 5.70 -34.33
N ILE A 9 -0.83 6.59 -34.50
CA ILE A 9 0.26 6.79 -33.54
C ILE A 9 0.20 8.23 -33.08
N ASP A 10 -0.18 8.43 -31.82
CA ASP A 10 -0.13 9.76 -31.20
C ASP A 10 1.33 10.16 -30.95
N LEU A 11 1.72 11.30 -31.50
CA LEU A 11 3.05 11.87 -31.31
C LEU A 11 2.94 13.23 -30.61
N PRO A 12 3.74 13.50 -29.56
CA PRO A 12 3.84 14.84 -29.02
C PRO A 12 4.39 15.79 -30.09
N TYR A 13 3.74 16.94 -30.26
CA TYR A 13 4.11 17.93 -31.26
C TYR A 13 5.26 18.81 -30.77
N PHE A 14 6.40 18.67 -31.43
CA PHE A 14 7.65 19.39 -31.21
C PHE A 14 8.13 20.02 -32.52
N ASN A 15 7.25 20.77 -33.20
CA ASN A 15 7.55 21.42 -34.48
C ASN A 15 8.03 20.40 -35.55
N LYS A 16 9.01 20.80 -36.37
CA LYS A 16 9.53 20.02 -37.51
C LYS A 16 10.06 18.63 -37.15
N THR A 17 10.49 18.41 -35.90
CA THR A 17 11.04 17.10 -35.49
C THR A 17 9.96 16.03 -35.47
N THR A 18 8.75 16.36 -35.02
CA THR A 18 7.59 15.45 -35.02
C THR A 18 7.19 15.05 -36.43
N GLU A 19 7.21 16.00 -37.38
CA GLU A 19 6.93 15.70 -38.79
C GLU A 19 7.99 14.79 -39.41
N GLN A 20 9.27 15.06 -39.15
CA GLN A 20 10.37 14.22 -39.62
C GLN A 20 10.29 12.81 -39.03
N LEU A 21 9.97 12.70 -37.74
CA LEU A 21 9.73 11.43 -37.06
C LEU A 21 8.56 10.68 -37.68
N GLY A 22 7.42 11.35 -37.89
CA GLY A 22 6.24 10.76 -38.53
C GLY A 22 6.55 10.20 -39.92
N LYS A 23 7.30 10.95 -40.75
CA LYS A 23 7.76 10.48 -42.07
C LYS A 23 8.67 9.26 -41.97
N LYS A 24 9.61 9.25 -41.01
CA LYS A 24 10.48 8.09 -40.78
C LYS A 24 9.69 6.86 -40.33
N LEU A 25 8.71 7.03 -39.44
CA LEU A 25 7.83 5.95 -38.98
C LEU A 25 7.02 5.34 -40.12
N ILE A 26 6.44 6.17 -41.00
CA ILE A 26 5.71 5.70 -42.19
C ILE A 26 6.62 4.88 -43.12
N LYS A 27 7.86 5.33 -43.34
CA LYS A 27 8.86 4.61 -44.16
C LYS A 27 9.21 3.26 -43.55
N ILE A 28 9.53 3.24 -42.26
CA ILE A 28 9.87 2.00 -41.53
C ILE A 28 8.70 1.01 -41.58
N ALA A 29 7.48 1.49 -41.33
CA ALA A 29 6.28 0.65 -41.39
C ALA A 29 6.05 0.08 -42.80
N SER A 30 6.26 0.88 -43.84
CA SER A 30 6.12 0.45 -45.24
C SER A 30 7.16 -0.61 -45.61
N SER A 31 8.37 -0.56 -45.05
CA SER A 31 9.40 -1.58 -45.27
C SER A 31 9.12 -2.90 -44.54
N ILE A 32 8.59 -2.86 -43.32
CA ILE A 32 8.37 -4.06 -42.50
C ILE A 32 7.03 -4.73 -42.84
N ARG A 33 5.96 -3.93 -42.99
CA ARG A 33 4.59 -4.42 -43.18
C ARG A 33 3.84 -3.52 -44.18
N PRO A 34 4.00 -3.75 -45.50
CA PRO A 34 3.38 -2.93 -46.54
C PRO A 34 1.84 -2.85 -46.49
N GLN A 35 1.19 -3.86 -45.90
CA GLN A 35 -0.26 -3.91 -45.70
C GLN A 35 -0.78 -3.00 -44.57
N LEU A 36 0.12 -2.47 -43.73
CA LEU A 36 -0.21 -1.63 -42.58
C LEU A 36 -0.12 -0.14 -42.93
N GLN A 37 -1.23 0.57 -42.75
CA GLN A 37 -1.28 2.03 -42.82
C GLN A 37 -0.97 2.64 -41.46
N VAL A 38 0.25 3.16 -41.29
CA VAL A 38 0.60 3.97 -40.13
C VAL A 38 0.22 5.42 -40.36
N GLN A 39 -0.54 6.00 -39.44
CA GLN A 39 -0.92 7.42 -39.45
C GLN A 39 -0.44 8.11 -38.15
N PRO A 40 0.67 8.86 -38.24
CA PRO A 40 1.11 9.71 -37.13
C PRO A 40 0.14 10.88 -36.91
N ILE A 41 -0.31 11.09 -35.68
CA ILE A 41 -1.18 12.20 -35.28
C ILE A 41 -0.40 13.09 -34.29
N PRO A 42 -0.03 14.32 -34.66
CA PRO A 42 0.58 15.26 -33.72
C PRO A 42 -0.47 15.73 -32.69
N ARG A 43 -0.14 15.59 -31.40
CA ARG A 43 -0.94 16.02 -30.25
C ARG A 43 -0.12 16.97 -29.37
N ALA A 44 -0.78 17.82 -28.60
CA ALA A 44 -0.08 18.64 -27.62
C ALA A 44 0.73 17.73 -26.66
N PRO A 45 1.96 18.13 -26.26
CA PRO A 45 2.73 17.35 -25.31
C PRO A 45 1.93 17.26 -23.99
N PRO A 46 1.88 16.07 -23.35
CA PRO A 46 1.26 15.93 -22.04
C PRO A 46 1.98 16.79 -21.00
N SER A 47 1.32 17.05 -19.87
CA SER A 47 1.90 17.81 -18.77
C SER A 47 3.19 17.16 -18.27
N VAL A 48 4.10 17.96 -17.69
CA VAL A 48 5.33 17.47 -17.06
C VAL A 48 5.04 16.37 -16.03
N SER A 49 3.91 16.48 -15.30
CA SER A 49 3.45 15.47 -14.34
C SER A 49 3.12 14.10 -14.95
N THR A 50 2.95 14.02 -16.27
CA THR A 50 2.75 12.75 -16.98
C THR A 50 4.08 12.03 -17.20
N TYR A 51 5.17 12.78 -17.41
CA TYR A 51 6.50 12.23 -17.60
C TYR A 51 7.20 11.88 -16.29
N PHE A 52 6.90 12.65 -15.23
CA PHE A 52 7.54 12.50 -13.92
C PHE A 52 6.48 12.27 -12.85
N THR A 53 6.65 11.21 -12.08
CA THR A 53 5.90 11.05 -10.83
C THR A 53 6.25 12.20 -9.89
N VAL A 54 5.23 12.90 -9.39
CA VAL A 54 5.43 14.05 -8.47
C VAL A 54 6.15 13.64 -7.18
N LYS A 55 6.02 12.37 -6.78
CA LYS A 55 6.61 11.83 -5.56
C LYS A 55 7.48 10.63 -5.88
N ASP A 56 8.54 10.46 -5.11
CA ASP A 56 9.39 9.28 -5.14
C ASP A 56 8.61 8.02 -4.77
N ALA A 57 9.00 6.90 -5.36
CA ALA A 57 8.43 5.61 -5.03
C ALA A 57 8.76 5.25 -3.58
N ILE A 58 7.72 5.00 -2.77
CA ILE A 58 7.90 4.60 -1.37
C ILE A 58 8.31 3.12 -1.35
N PRO A 59 9.46 2.77 -0.75
CA PRO A 59 9.88 1.38 -0.59
C PRO A 59 8.81 0.55 0.13
N THR A 60 8.66 -0.71 -0.26
CA THR A 60 7.59 -1.60 0.23
C THR A 60 7.46 -1.60 1.75
N GLN A 61 8.57 -1.67 2.48
CA GLN A 61 8.60 -1.71 3.95
C GLN A 61 8.01 -0.44 4.60
N LEU A 62 8.10 0.70 3.92
CA LEU A 62 7.62 2.00 4.39
C LEU A 62 6.20 2.33 3.90
N GLN A 63 5.58 1.45 3.12
CA GLN A 63 4.21 1.65 2.66
C GLN A 63 3.20 1.42 3.78
N SER A 64 2.10 2.18 3.75
CA SER A 64 0.96 2.08 4.66
C SER A 64 -0.34 1.97 3.86
N ASN A 65 -1.45 1.67 4.54
CA ASN A 65 -2.76 1.54 3.92
C ASN A 65 -2.80 0.45 2.84
N VAL A 66 -2.19 -0.68 3.15
CA VAL A 66 -1.98 -1.80 2.22
C VAL A 66 -2.54 -3.10 2.75
N VAL A 67 -2.94 -3.97 1.82
CA VAL A 67 -3.15 -5.41 2.04
C VAL A 67 -1.89 -6.11 1.55
N TYR A 68 -1.27 -6.90 2.42
CA TYR A 68 -0.01 -7.56 2.16
C TYR A 68 -0.11 -9.06 2.40
N LYS A 69 0.78 -9.82 1.74
CA LYS A 69 0.94 -11.25 1.89
C LYS A 69 2.36 -11.56 2.38
N ILE A 70 2.44 -12.44 3.37
CA ILE A 70 3.68 -12.98 3.92
C ILE A 70 3.65 -14.51 3.75
N ASN A 71 4.76 -15.09 3.34
CA ASN A 71 4.89 -16.54 3.17
C ASN A 71 5.78 -17.12 4.29
N CYS A 72 5.60 -18.41 4.54
CA CYS A 72 6.60 -19.23 5.20
C CYS A 72 7.69 -19.65 4.20
N LEU A 73 8.94 -19.79 4.65
CA LEU A 73 10.04 -20.26 3.80
C LEU A 73 10.06 -21.78 3.65
N GLU A 74 9.57 -22.52 4.63
CA GLU A 74 9.66 -23.99 4.71
C GLU A 74 8.39 -24.72 4.30
N CYS A 75 7.25 -24.02 4.22
CA CYS A 75 5.97 -24.66 3.86
C CYS A 75 5.10 -23.74 3.00
N PRO A 76 4.07 -24.26 2.28
CA PRO A 76 3.23 -23.45 1.40
C PRO A 76 2.27 -22.52 2.17
N ALA A 77 2.42 -22.42 3.49
CA ALA A 77 1.58 -21.59 4.32
C ALA A 77 1.83 -20.11 4.06
N SER A 78 0.75 -19.34 4.07
CA SER A 78 0.82 -17.90 3.90
C SER A 78 -0.20 -17.18 4.77
N TYR A 79 0.11 -15.93 5.06
CA TYR A 79 -0.71 -15.01 5.84
C TYR A 79 -1.04 -13.79 4.98
N ILE A 80 -2.29 -13.37 4.98
CA ILE A 80 -2.74 -12.12 4.38
C ILE A 80 -3.27 -11.23 5.48
N GLY A 81 -2.77 -9.99 5.54
CA GLY A 81 -3.22 -9.00 6.50
C GLY A 81 -3.30 -7.61 5.90
N LYS A 82 -4.10 -6.74 6.52
CA LYS A 82 -4.07 -5.30 6.26
C LYS A 82 -3.17 -4.56 7.26
N THR A 83 -2.68 -3.40 6.86
CA THR A 83 -2.11 -2.42 7.78
C THR A 83 -2.41 -0.98 7.36
N VAL A 84 -2.78 -0.16 8.35
CA VAL A 84 -2.84 1.31 8.24
C VAL A 84 -1.50 1.93 8.65
N ARG A 85 -0.69 1.21 9.43
CA ARG A 85 0.70 1.58 9.77
C ARG A 85 1.64 1.15 8.65
N GLN A 86 2.89 1.63 8.71
CA GLN A 86 3.95 1.13 7.85
C GLN A 86 4.14 -0.39 8.02
N ILE A 87 4.43 -1.09 6.92
CA ILE A 87 4.63 -2.55 6.92
C ILE A 87 5.71 -2.94 7.92
N GLU A 88 6.83 -2.24 7.95
CA GLU A 88 7.92 -2.53 8.87
C GLU A 88 7.46 -2.51 10.33
N ARG A 89 6.67 -1.51 10.73
CA ARG A 89 6.11 -1.48 12.09
C ARG A 89 5.18 -2.66 12.33
N ARG A 90 4.36 -3.00 11.34
CA ARG A 90 3.43 -4.13 11.41
C ARG A 90 4.16 -5.49 11.51
N THR A 91 5.27 -5.69 10.81
CA THR A 91 6.04 -6.94 10.87
C THR A 91 6.71 -7.10 12.22
N HIS A 92 7.21 -6.02 12.82
CA HIS A 92 7.75 -6.05 14.18
C HIS A 92 6.66 -6.41 15.21
N GLU A 93 5.44 -5.88 15.08
CA GLU A 93 4.29 -6.31 15.91
C GLU A 93 4.00 -7.82 15.79
N HIS A 94 4.28 -8.41 14.63
CA HIS A 94 4.13 -9.84 14.39
C HIS A 94 5.33 -10.69 14.86
N GLY A 95 6.39 -10.06 15.36
CA GLY A 95 7.57 -10.77 15.87
C GLY A 95 8.75 -10.82 14.89
N LYS A 96 8.79 -9.96 13.85
CA LYS A 96 10.04 -9.76 13.08
C LYS A 96 11.16 -9.37 14.06
N PRO A 97 12.29 -10.10 14.09
CA PRO A 97 13.40 -9.75 14.94
C PRO A 97 13.98 -8.39 14.50
N LEU A 98 14.37 -7.57 15.47
CA LEU A 98 15.08 -6.33 15.19
C LEU A 98 16.46 -6.68 14.63
N THR A 99 16.77 -6.22 13.42
CA THR A 99 18.12 -6.28 12.88
C THR A 99 18.97 -5.25 13.62
N ILE A 100 19.60 -5.66 14.72
CA ILE A 100 20.58 -4.83 15.40
C ILE A 100 21.83 -4.84 14.53
N ASN A 101 21.99 -3.81 13.71
CA ASN A 101 23.25 -3.57 13.04
C ASN A 101 24.24 -3.09 14.11
N ASN A 102 25.03 -4.00 14.66
CA ASN A 102 26.18 -3.68 15.50
C ASN A 102 27.32 -3.08 14.65
N ASN A 103 27.02 -2.02 13.90
CA ASN A 103 28.05 -1.22 13.25
C ASN A 103 28.51 -0.16 14.25
N ASN A 104 29.26 -0.60 15.26
CA ASN A 104 30.28 0.25 15.88
C ASN A 104 31.41 0.42 14.87
N GLN A 105 31.20 1.29 13.90
CA GLN A 105 32.23 1.88 13.06
C GLN A 105 31.88 3.36 12.97
N ASP A 106 32.49 4.15 13.85
CA ASP A 106 32.67 5.58 13.68
C ASP A 106 33.18 5.86 12.27
N GLN A 107 32.52 6.72 11.51
CA GLN A 107 33.21 7.69 10.65
C GLN A 107 32.47 9.02 10.64
N SER A 108 32.95 9.89 11.52
CA SER A 108 32.96 11.33 11.33
C SER A 108 33.66 11.64 9.99
N THR A 109 32.90 11.95 8.94
CA THR A 109 33.44 12.71 7.79
C THR A 109 32.84 14.11 7.82
N THR A 110 33.42 14.95 8.67
CA THR A 110 33.16 16.39 8.68
C THR A 110 34.05 17.06 7.63
N THR A 111 33.71 16.95 6.36
CA THR A 111 34.16 17.91 5.34
C THR A 111 33.08 18.96 5.16
N GLY A 112 33.04 19.91 6.10
CA GLY A 112 32.14 21.06 6.06
C GLY A 112 32.56 22.03 4.96
N SER A 113 32.04 21.83 3.74
CA SER A 113 31.91 22.89 2.76
C SER A 113 30.81 23.85 3.24
N GLN A 114 31.16 25.13 3.39
CA GLN A 114 30.23 26.17 3.79
C GLN A 114 29.24 26.44 2.67
N HIS A 115 27.99 26.01 2.86
CA HIS A 115 26.85 26.53 2.11
C HIS A 115 25.80 26.97 3.13
N THR A 116 25.75 28.27 3.39
CA THR A 116 24.70 28.89 4.20
C THR A 116 23.44 29.00 3.35
N SER A 117 22.46 28.13 3.59
CA SER A 117 21.08 28.42 3.20
C SER A 117 20.40 29.16 4.35
N ASP A 118 20.17 30.45 4.17
CA ASP A 118 19.44 31.29 5.12
C ASP A 118 18.06 30.71 5.42
N ARG A 119 17.90 30.19 6.65
CA ARG A 119 16.59 29.83 7.21
C ARG A 119 16.11 31.02 8.04
N PRO A 120 14.88 31.55 7.82
CA PRO A 120 14.39 32.65 8.63
C PRO A 120 14.26 32.23 10.10
N LYS A 121 14.70 33.12 10.99
CA LYS A 121 14.66 32.93 12.45
C LYS A 121 13.22 32.69 12.90
N ARG A 122 13.00 31.55 13.57
CA ARG A 122 11.76 31.23 14.26
C ARG A 122 11.49 32.27 15.34
N THR A 123 10.28 32.82 15.38
CA THR A 123 9.80 33.73 16.44
C THR A 123 9.95 33.09 17.81
N THR A 124 10.69 33.77 18.70
CA THR A 124 10.98 33.39 20.08
C THR A 124 9.84 33.79 21.02
N LYS A 125 8.65 33.23 20.86
CA LYS A 125 7.64 33.27 21.94
C LYS A 125 7.82 32.01 22.80
N PRO A 126 8.12 32.14 24.11
CA PRO A 126 8.25 31.00 24.99
C PRO A 126 6.93 30.22 25.05
N ILE A 127 7.00 28.90 24.97
CA ILE A 127 5.88 28.01 25.25
C ILE A 127 5.77 27.92 26.78
N GLU A 128 4.75 28.52 27.38
CA GLU A 128 4.40 28.25 28.77
C GLU A 128 3.99 26.78 28.90
N ARG A 129 4.76 26.01 29.67
CA ARG A 129 4.38 24.66 30.07
C ARG A 129 3.68 24.73 31.42
N TYR A 130 2.56 24.03 31.56
CA TYR A 130 1.87 23.84 32.84
C TYR A 130 2.86 23.31 33.89
N GLY A 131 2.81 23.89 35.09
CA GLY A 131 3.74 23.61 36.20
C GLY A 131 3.69 22.16 36.65
N ILE A 132 4.86 21.61 36.99
CA ILE A 132 5.01 20.32 37.64
C ILE A 132 5.12 20.61 39.13
N ASP A 133 4.17 20.12 39.93
CA ASP A 133 4.21 20.22 41.39
C ASP A 133 5.40 19.44 41.94
N SER A 134 6.32 20.17 42.58
CA SER A 134 7.54 19.65 43.17
C SER A 134 7.27 19.01 44.53
N ASN A 135 6.67 17.81 44.54
CA ASN A 135 6.66 16.96 45.74
C ASN A 135 6.51 15.45 45.45
N SER A 136 7.40 14.89 44.61
CA SER A 136 7.62 13.44 44.59
C SER A 136 9.10 13.11 44.55
N HIS A 137 9.67 12.85 45.73
CA HIS A 137 10.99 12.26 45.88
C HIS A 137 10.91 10.79 45.45
N TYR A 138 11.30 10.49 44.21
CA TYR A 138 11.56 9.12 43.77
C TYR A 138 13.06 8.86 43.86
N GLN A 139 13.44 7.94 44.73
CA GLN A 139 14.80 7.41 44.79
C GLN A 139 15.09 6.61 43.51
N GLU A 140 16.14 6.98 42.78
CA GLU A 140 16.59 6.22 41.61
C GLU A 140 17.23 4.90 42.06
N GLN A 141 16.60 3.77 41.73
CA GLN A 141 17.24 2.46 41.79
C GLN A 141 17.99 2.18 40.48
N PRO A 142 19.14 1.47 40.52
CA PRO A 142 19.93 1.18 39.32
C PRO A 142 19.11 0.38 38.31
N LYS A 143 19.01 0.92 37.09
CA LYS A 143 18.32 0.31 35.95
C LYS A 143 18.98 -1.02 35.60
N GLN A 144 18.32 -2.12 35.95
CA GLN A 144 18.65 -3.43 35.40
C GLN A 144 18.47 -3.39 33.87
N GLN A 145 19.41 -3.98 33.14
CA GLN A 145 19.36 -4.11 31.68
C GLN A 145 18.01 -4.74 31.28
N PRO A 146 17.37 -4.30 30.19
CA PRO A 146 16.10 -4.87 29.77
C PRO A 146 16.31 -6.36 29.45
N ASN A 147 15.72 -7.21 30.28
CA ASN A 147 15.62 -8.64 30.07
C ASN A 147 14.82 -8.87 28.78
N VAL A 148 15.50 -9.13 27.66
CA VAL A 148 14.89 -9.44 26.36
C VAL A 148 14.33 -10.85 26.44
N GLN A 149 13.14 -10.99 27.03
CA GLN A 149 12.37 -12.22 26.88
C GLN A 149 11.85 -12.29 25.44
N PRO A 150 11.95 -13.46 24.77
CA PRO A 150 11.46 -13.61 23.41
C PRO A 150 9.96 -13.26 23.39
N ASN A 151 9.59 -12.25 22.62
CA ASN A 151 8.21 -11.84 22.47
C ASN A 151 7.45 -12.99 21.79
N THR A 152 6.82 -13.86 22.58
CA THR A 152 5.93 -14.89 22.04
C THR A 152 4.71 -14.19 21.44
N SER A 153 4.85 -13.71 20.21
CA SER A 153 3.83 -12.90 19.57
C SER A 153 2.58 -13.77 19.44
N LYS A 154 1.47 -13.34 20.04
CA LYS A 154 0.17 -14.07 19.98
C LYS A 154 -0.42 -14.08 18.56
N SER A 155 0.31 -13.57 17.58
CA SER A 155 -0.11 -13.46 16.19
C SER A 155 -0.17 -14.84 15.51
N ALA A 156 -0.85 -14.93 14.38
CA ALA A 156 -0.91 -16.18 13.63
C ALA A 156 0.47 -16.62 13.11
N LEU A 157 1.27 -15.66 12.65
CA LEU A 157 2.65 -15.88 12.23
C LEU A 157 3.52 -16.37 13.39
N GLY A 158 3.45 -15.71 14.55
CA GLY A 158 4.21 -16.12 15.74
C GLY A 158 3.84 -17.52 16.24
N LYS A 159 2.54 -17.87 16.22
CA LYS A 159 2.12 -19.25 16.53
C LYS A 159 2.69 -20.26 15.55
N HIS A 160 2.64 -19.98 14.25
CA HIS A 160 3.19 -20.87 13.23
C HIS A 160 4.69 -21.12 13.43
N THR A 161 5.46 -20.06 13.64
CA THR A 161 6.90 -20.17 13.94
C THR A 161 7.16 -20.99 15.20
N ASN A 162 6.37 -20.80 16.27
CA ASN A 162 6.59 -21.52 17.52
C ASN A 162 6.19 -23.01 17.45
N GLU A 163 5.07 -23.31 16.78
CA GLU A 163 4.50 -24.67 16.70
C GLU A 163 5.23 -25.54 15.67
N GLN A 164 5.63 -24.96 14.54
CA GLN A 164 6.27 -25.68 13.43
C GLN A 164 7.78 -25.43 13.32
N GLN A 165 8.33 -24.53 14.13
CA GLN A 165 9.74 -24.11 14.06
C GLN A 165 10.18 -23.58 12.68
N HIS A 166 9.24 -23.01 11.92
CA HIS A 166 9.48 -22.45 10.60
C HIS A 166 9.81 -20.96 10.63
N GLN A 167 10.60 -20.53 9.65
CA GLN A 167 10.96 -19.15 9.39
C GLN A 167 9.95 -18.47 8.46
N ILE A 168 9.63 -17.23 8.83
CA ILE A 168 8.76 -16.36 8.05
C ILE A 168 9.63 -15.50 7.14
N ASP A 169 9.21 -15.36 5.88
CA ASP A 169 9.85 -14.45 4.94
C ASP A 169 9.44 -13.00 5.22
N TRP A 170 10.23 -12.31 6.02
CA TRP A 170 9.98 -10.92 6.40
C TRP A 170 10.49 -9.88 5.38
N ASP A 171 11.25 -10.30 4.38
CA ASP A 171 11.92 -9.41 3.45
C ASP A 171 11.20 -9.35 2.11
N THR A 172 10.59 -10.46 1.65
CA THR A 172 9.84 -10.53 0.38
C THR A 172 8.33 -10.33 0.54
N ILE A 173 7.94 -9.30 1.29
CA ILE A 173 6.51 -9.00 1.50
C ILE A 173 5.86 -8.54 0.19
N LYS A 174 4.79 -9.23 -0.21
CA LYS A 174 4.03 -8.90 -1.43
C LYS A 174 2.84 -8.01 -1.11
N ILE A 175 2.77 -6.85 -1.76
CA ILE A 175 1.56 -6.01 -1.72
C ILE A 175 0.53 -6.58 -2.67
N LEU A 176 -0.65 -6.89 -2.15
CA LEU A 176 -1.79 -7.34 -2.95
C LEU A 176 -2.66 -6.15 -3.34
N ASP A 177 -2.88 -5.22 -2.41
CA ASP A 177 -3.78 -4.11 -2.65
C ASP A 177 -3.51 -2.89 -1.77
N LYS A 178 -4.09 -1.73 -2.09
CA LYS A 178 -3.93 -0.47 -1.34
C LYS A 178 -5.21 0.38 -1.34
N ASP A 179 -5.57 0.94 -0.18
CA ASP A 179 -6.70 1.86 -0.07
C ASP A 179 -6.54 2.80 1.13
N THR A 180 -6.73 4.11 0.92
CA THR A 180 -6.62 5.11 1.99
C THR A 180 -7.77 5.07 2.99
N ASN A 181 -8.92 4.49 2.61
CA ASN A 181 -10.07 4.34 3.49
C ASN A 181 -9.99 2.99 4.22
N ASP A 182 -9.97 3.00 5.56
CA ASP A 182 -9.83 1.76 6.37
C ASP A 182 -10.97 0.76 6.12
N TYR A 183 -12.20 1.21 5.89
CA TYR A 183 -13.32 0.30 5.62
C TYR A 183 -13.16 -0.39 4.27
N ARG A 184 -12.79 0.36 3.22
CA ARG A 184 -12.48 -0.22 1.91
C ARG A 184 -11.27 -1.15 1.99
N LEU A 185 -10.27 -0.80 2.79
CA LEU A 185 -9.11 -1.65 3.01
C LEU A 185 -9.48 -3.00 3.64
N LYS A 186 -10.42 -3.02 4.59
CA LYS A 186 -10.98 -4.27 5.16
C LYS A 186 -11.75 -5.10 4.13
N ILE A 187 -12.49 -4.44 3.22
CA ILE A 187 -13.17 -5.12 2.11
C ILE A 187 -12.11 -5.78 1.21
N ARG A 188 -11.06 -5.04 0.85
CA ARG A 188 -9.97 -5.53 -0.01
C ARG A 188 -9.21 -6.68 0.63
N GLU A 189 -8.95 -6.62 1.93
CA GLU A 189 -8.39 -7.75 2.70
C GLU A 189 -9.29 -8.99 2.64
N SER A 190 -10.60 -8.80 2.85
CA SER A 190 -11.56 -9.91 2.80
C SER A 190 -11.64 -10.55 1.41
N ILE A 191 -11.57 -9.74 0.35
CA ILE A 191 -11.49 -10.23 -1.04
C ILE A 191 -10.19 -11.00 -1.26
N ALA A 192 -9.06 -10.45 -0.82
CA ALA A 192 -7.74 -11.09 -0.98
C ALA A 192 -7.65 -12.44 -0.25
N ILE A 193 -8.19 -12.54 0.97
CA ILE A 193 -8.24 -13.80 1.72
C ILE A 193 -9.11 -14.82 0.97
N LYS A 194 -10.28 -14.42 0.48
CA LYS A 194 -11.18 -15.30 -0.27
C LYS A 194 -10.60 -15.77 -1.61
N GLN A 195 -9.80 -14.94 -2.27
CA GLN A 195 -9.15 -15.28 -3.54
C GLN A 195 -7.95 -16.22 -3.36
N HIS A 196 -7.14 -16.00 -2.31
CA HIS A 196 -5.87 -16.70 -2.13
C HIS A 196 -5.91 -17.83 -1.10
N ASN A 197 -6.96 -17.94 -0.28
CA ASN A 197 -7.15 -18.95 0.76
C ASN A 197 -5.89 -19.20 1.63
N PRO A 198 -5.33 -18.16 2.28
CA PRO A 198 -4.14 -18.29 3.10
C PRO A 198 -4.38 -19.19 4.32
N THR A 199 -3.50 -20.18 4.54
CA THR A 199 -3.67 -21.18 5.60
C THR A 199 -3.36 -20.66 7.00
N LEU A 200 -2.57 -19.58 7.13
CA LEU A 200 -2.21 -19.03 8.44
C LEU A 200 -3.28 -18.09 9.00
N ASN A 201 -4.23 -17.64 8.18
CA ASN A 201 -5.27 -16.73 8.64
C ASN A 201 -6.26 -17.44 9.57
N ARG A 202 -6.50 -16.86 10.75
CA ARG A 202 -7.52 -17.39 11.69
C ARG A 202 -8.94 -17.04 11.26
N THR A 203 -9.12 -15.88 10.64
CA THR A 203 -10.42 -15.39 10.16
C THR A 203 -10.47 -15.43 8.64
N VAL A 204 -11.63 -15.80 8.10
CA VAL A 204 -11.87 -15.91 6.65
C VAL A 204 -12.06 -14.54 6.01
N ASN A 205 -12.51 -13.54 6.79
CA ASN A 205 -12.73 -12.18 6.34
C ASN A 205 -12.61 -11.18 7.50
N SER A 206 -12.39 -9.91 7.14
CA SER A 206 -12.44 -8.77 8.06
C SER A 206 -13.80 -8.06 8.03
N VAL A 207 -14.51 -8.16 6.90
CA VAL A 207 -15.89 -7.68 6.70
C VAL A 207 -16.66 -8.76 5.93
N PRO A 208 -17.92 -9.07 6.30
CA PRO A 208 -18.74 -10.02 5.57
C PRO A 208 -18.95 -9.57 4.13
N LEU A 209 -18.57 -10.42 3.17
CA LEU A 209 -18.79 -10.19 1.75
C LEU A 209 -20.13 -10.79 1.36
N LEU A 210 -21.18 -9.99 1.41
CA LEU A 210 -22.50 -10.34 0.86
C LEU A 210 -22.44 -10.23 -0.66
N ILE A 211 -22.14 -11.35 -1.31
CA ILE A 211 -22.15 -11.45 -2.77
C ILE A 211 -23.56 -11.85 -3.19
N PHE A 212 -24.19 -11.04 -4.04
CA PHE A 212 -25.45 -11.38 -4.69
C PHE A 212 -25.12 -12.07 -6.03
N PRO A 213 -25.12 -13.42 -6.11
CA PRO A 213 -24.75 -14.12 -7.34
C PRO A 213 -25.68 -13.77 -8.50
N GLU A 214 -26.96 -13.54 -8.20
CA GLU A 214 -27.99 -13.13 -9.15
C GLU A 214 -28.00 -11.61 -9.44
N GLY A 215 -27.02 -10.88 -8.90
CA GLY A 215 -26.96 -9.42 -8.97
C GLY A 215 -27.90 -8.72 -7.98
N ILE A 216 -27.76 -7.41 -7.88
CA ILE A 216 -28.68 -6.57 -7.10
C ILE A 216 -30.01 -6.55 -7.87
N PRO A 217 -31.15 -6.90 -7.25
CA PRO A 217 -32.43 -6.86 -7.93
C PRO A 217 -32.68 -5.45 -8.46
N THR A 218 -32.89 -5.32 -9.78
CA THR A 218 -33.11 -4.03 -10.45
C THR A 218 -34.46 -3.40 -10.10
N ARG A 219 -35.34 -4.15 -9.44
CA ARG A 219 -36.68 -3.71 -9.03
C ARG A 219 -36.63 -3.11 -7.64
N LYS A 220 -37.13 -1.87 -7.49
CA LYS A 220 -37.31 -1.23 -6.19
C LYS A 220 -38.21 -2.13 -5.30
N PRO A 221 -37.86 -2.35 -4.02
CA PRO A 221 -38.73 -3.07 -3.10
C PRO A 221 -40.08 -2.37 -3.02
N LYS A 222 -41.17 -3.13 -3.21
CA LYS A 222 -42.53 -2.59 -3.05
C LYS A 222 -42.71 -2.23 -1.59
N HIS A 223 -43.16 -1.01 -1.32
CA HIS A 223 -43.56 -0.57 0.02
C HIS A 223 -44.68 -1.49 0.51
N ILE A 224 -44.42 -2.27 1.56
CA ILE A 224 -45.45 -3.08 2.20
C ILE A 224 -46.19 -2.12 3.13
N GLU A 225 -47.32 -1.58 2.67
CA GLU A 225 -48.24 -0.90 3.57
C GLU A 225 -48.77 -1.93 4.57
N GLY A 226 -48.46 -1.69 5.84
CA GLY A 226 -48.97 -2.49 6.95
C GLY A 226 -50.50 -2.39 6.97
N LYS A 227 -51.18 -3.43 6.49
CA LYS A 227 -52.60 -3.62 6.77
C LYS A 227 -52.74 -3.95 8.26
N GLY A 228 -52.93 -2.92 9.07
CA GLY A 228 -53.41 -3.04 10.44
C GLY A 228 -54.73 -3.81 10.42
N LYS A 229 -54.69 -5.06 10.86
CA LYS A 229 -55.90 -5.83 11.15
C LYS A 229 -56.49 -5.28 12.45
N HIS A 230 -57.38 -4.30 12.36
CA HIS A 230 -58.31 -4.01 13.44
C HIS A 230 -59.26 -5.20 13.58
N HIS A 231 -59.07 -6.00 14.62
CA HIS A 231 -60.07 -6.94 15.10
C HIS A 231 -61.23 -6.12 15.69
N ASN A 232 -62.40 -6.17 15.04
CA ASN A 232 -63.65 -5.79 15.65
C ASN A 232 -64.07 -6.92 16.59
N ASN A 233 -64.03 -6.65 17.90
CA ASN A 233 -64.79 -7.40 18.89
C ASN A 233 -66.21 -6.80 18.93
N GLN A 234 -67.21 -7.57 18.53
CA GLN A 234 -68.60 -7.36 18.95
C GLN A 234 -69.15 -8.69 19.48
N GLN A 235 -70.01 -8.50 20.48
CA GLN A 235 -70.54 -9.44 21.46
C GLN A 235 -71.36 -10.59 20.87
#